data_AF-A0A942FCD1-F1
#
_entry.id   AF-A0A942FCD1-F1
#
_cell.length_a   1.000
_cell.length_b   1.000
_cell.length_c   1.000
_cell.angle_alpha   90.00
_cell.angle_beta   90.00
_cell.angle_gamma   90.00
#
_symmetry.space_group_name_H-M   'P 1'
#
loop_
_entity.id
_entity.type
_entity.pdbx_description
1 polymer ?
#
loop_
_entity_poly.entity_id
_entity_poly.type
_entity_poly.pdbx_seq_one_letter_code
_entity_poly.pdbx_strand_id
1 'polypeptide(L)'
;MKIKFNHIRDLSDARYASALMAEWIGFSVGAEDSLSISKIQEILNWCSGPKIILELNPGSDPFVLQSYADVLPIDGFELDKEDFNKWKELPFLQNREIIVSGDYFDSVDSRIFTHNENQIPSPAHIQKLKQPIASQIWDAELACISLDCESAADPTMKNYDEWNSFFEELELL
;
A
#
# COMPACT_ATOMS: atom_id res chain seq x y z
N MET A 1 -10.22 9.45 -7.36
CA MET A 1 -9.45 8.19 -7.41
C MET A 1 -8.69 8.02 -6.11
N LYS A 2 -8.50 6.80 -5.61
CA LYS A 2 -7.66 6.52 -4.44
C LYS A 2 -6.26 6.10 -4.88
N ILE A 3 -5.24 6.48 -4.11
CA ILE A 3 -3.84 6.14 -4.39
C ILE A 3 -3.27 5.38 -3.19
N LYS A 4 -2.54 4.30 -3.48
CA LYS A 4 -1.65 3.61 -2.55
C LYS A 4 -0.20 3.78 -2.99
N PHE A 5 0.69 4.15 -2.07
CA PHE A 5 2.13 4.04 -2.27
C PHE A 5 2.64 2.79 -1.57
N ASN A 6 3.18 1.85 -2.33
CA ASN A 6 3.71 0.59 -1.80
C ASN A 6 5.19 0.75 -1.44
N HIS A 7 5.69 -0.13 -0.57
CA HIS A 7 7.13 -0.27 -0.28
C HIS A 7 7.80 1.05 0.11
N ILE A 8 7.18 1.86 0.98
CA ILE A 8 7.80 3.10 1.49
C ILE A 8 9.17 2.77 2.09
N ARG A 9 10.23 3.41 1.57
CA ARG A 9 11.62 3.15 2.01
C ARG A 9 12.17 4.25 2.92
N ASP A 10 11.60 5.45 2.85
CA ASP A 10 12.14 6.61 3.55
C ASP A 10 11.07 7.68 3.85
N LEU A 11 11.51 8.76 4.49
CA LEU A 11 10.65 9.88 4.87
C LEU A 11 10.19 10.72 3.67
N SER A 12 10.98 10.77 2.59
CA SER A 12 10.65 11.54 1.39
C SER A 12 9.44 10.92 0.69
N ASP A 13 9.43 9.60 0.53
CA ASP A 13 8.28 8.87 -0.03
C ASP A 13 7.00 9.12 0.78
N ALA A 14 7.09 8.96 2.10
CA ALA A 14 5.94 9.08 2.97
C ALA A 14 5.39 10.51 2.99
N ARG A 15 6.27 11.53 2.92
CA ARG A 15 5.86 12.94 2.80
C ARG A 15 5.23 13.24 1.44
N TYR A 16 5.80 12.68 0.37
CA TYR A 16 5.25 12.84 -0.97
C TYR A 16 3.84 12.25 -1.06
N ALA A 17 3.66 11.02 -0.59
CA ALA A 17 2.36 10.36 -0.50
C ALA A 17 1.36 11.15 0.36
N SER A 18 1.82 11.71 1.49
CA SER A 18 0.97 12.54 2.36
C SER A 18 0.55 13.84 1.67
N ALA A 19 1.45 14.49 0.92
CA ALA A 19 1.15 15.73 0.19
C ALA A 19 0.11 15.50 -0.92
N LEU A 20 0.14 14.32 -1.56
CA LEU A 20 -0.85 13.89 -2.54
C LEU A 20 -2.17 13.40 -1.93
N MET A 21 -2.31 13.48 -0.60
CA MET A 21 -3.47 12.94 0.12
C MET A 21 -3.74 11.48 -0.26
N ALA A 22 -2.68 10.67 -0.40
CA ALA A 22 -2.81 9.25 -0.67
C ALA A 22 -3.74 8.60 0.35
N GLU A 23 -4.57 7.67 -0.11
CA GLU A 23 -5.45 6.92 0.79
C GLU A 23 -4.62 5.98 1.66
N TRP A 24 -3.58 5.36 1.08
CA TRP A 24 -2.74 4.38 1.76
C TRP A 24 -1.24 4.62 1.53
N ILE A 25 -0.45 4.33 2.56
CA ILE A 25 0.98 4.07 2.44
C ILE A 25 1.31 2.71 3.03
N GLY A 26 2.14 1.96 2.32
CA GLY A 26 2.51 0.58 2.64
C GLY A 26 3.96 0.46 3.08
N PHE A 27 4.18 -0.23 4.20
CA PHE A 27 5.51 -0.57 4.69
C PHE A 27 5.68 -2.09 4.67
N SER A 28 6.66 -2.56 3.92
CA SER A 28 7.04 -3.98 3.94
C SER A 28 7.65 -4.36 5.28
N VAL A 29 7.24 -5.51 5.80
CA VAL A 29 7.75 -6.08 7.04
C VAL A 29 8.05 -7.57 6.88
N GLY A 30 8.99 -8.07 7.67
CA GLY A 30 9.31 -9.50 7.74
C GLY A 30 10.31 -10.02 6.70
N ALA A 31 10.71 -9.23 5.70
CA ALA A 31 11.83 -9.57 4.80
C ALA A 31 13.14 -8.89 5.23
N GLU A 32 14.27 -9.40 4.72
CA GLU A 32 15.62 -8.91 5.04
C GLU A 32 15.84 -7.45 4.61
N ASP A 33 15.20 -7.02 3.54
CA ASP A 33 15.28 -5.67 3.00
C ASP A 33 14.22 -4.72 3.58
N SER A 34 13.34 -5.20 4.45
CA SER A 34 12.28 -4.39 5.07
C SER A 34 12.85 -3.38 6.07
N LEU A 35 12.15 -2.25 6.24
CA LEU A 35 12.50 -1.29 7.29
C LEU A 35 12.31 -1.92 8.67
N SER A 36 13.18 -1.55 9.62
CA SER A 36 12.95 -1.90 11.02
C SER A 36 11.69 -1.21 11.54
N ILE A 37 11.01 -1.83 12.50
CA ILE A 37 9.82 -1.24 13.16
C ILE A 37 10.12 0.14 13.75
N SER A 38 11.31 0.32 14.34
CA SER A 38 11.74 1.63 14.85
C SER A 38 11.86 2.68 13.77
N LYS A 39 12.31 2.31 12.56
CA LYS A 39 12.42 3.22 11.42
C LYS A 39 11.06 3.59 10.86
N ILE A 40 10.15 2.61 10.76
CA ILE A 40 8.75 2.86 10.37
C ILE A 40 8.12 3.86 11.35
N GLN A 41 8.26 3.62 12.66
CA GLN A 41 7.73 4.53 13.68
C GLN A 41 8.31 5.94 13.58
N GLU A 42 9.61 6.08 13.29
CA GLU A 42 10.24 7.38 13.05
C GLU A 42 9.59 8.11 11.87
N ILE A 43 9.37 7.43 10.73
CA ILE A 43 8.74 8.00 9.53
C ILE A 43 7.30 8.44 9.83
N LEU A 44 6.52 7.58 10.51
CA LEU A 44 5.11 7.86 10.84
C LEU A 44 4.95 9.12 11.71
N ASN A 45 5.93 9.49 12.54
CA ASN A 45 5.86 10.71 13.34
C ASN A 45 5.88 12.00 12.50
N TRP A 46 6.23 11.92 11.22
CA TRP A 46 6.31 13.06 10.31
C TRP A 46 5.27 13.03 9.20
N CYS A 47 4.38 12.04 9.22
CA CYS A 47 3.38 11.81 8.18
C CYS A 47 1.99 11.73 8.81
N SER A 48 1.02 12.35 8.16
CA SER A 48 -0.38 12.36 8.60
C SER A 48 -1.29 12.39 7.38
N GLY A 49 -2.43 11.72 7.45
CA GLY A 49 -3.42 11.69 6.37
C GLY A 49 -3.64 10.28 5.84
N PRO A 50 -2.65 9.66 5.17
CA PRO A 50 -2.80 8.32 4.63
C PRO A 50 -2.98 7.27 5.73
N LYS A 51 -3.75 6.23 5.41
CA LYS A 51 -3.85 5.02 6.21
C LYS A 51 -2.58 4.20 6.10
N ILE A 52 -2.18 3.58 7.20
CA ILE A 52 -0.93 2.84 7.30
C ILE A 52 -1.20 1.35 7.12
N ILE A 53 -0.61 0.77 6.07
CA ILE A 53 -0.73 -0.65 5.75
C ILE A 53 0.61 -1.34 5.99
N LEU A 54 0.61 -2.45 6.74
CA LEU A 54 1.78 -3.34 6.78
C LEU A 54 1.69 -4.36 5.64
N GLU A 55 2.69 -4.38 4.78
CA GLU A 55 2.78 -5.28 3.64
C GLU A 55 3.56 -6.53 4.04
N LEU A 56 2.88 -7.67 3.99
CA LEU A 56 3.36 -8.92 4.55
C LEU A 56 3.95 -9.79 3.46
N ASN A 57 5.11 -10.38 3.74
CA ASN A 57 5.66 -11.40 2.88
C ASN A 57 4.91 -12.73 3.08
N PRO A 58 4.71 -13.52 2.01
CA PRO A 58 4.05 -14.81 2.13
C PRO A 58 4.72 -15.73 3.15
N GLY A 59 3.93 -16.36 4.01
CA GLY A 59 4.42 -17.26 5.06
C GLY A 59 4.97 -16.56 6.30
N SER A 60 4.66 -15.27 6.48
CA SER A 60 4.97 -14.54 7.72
C SER A 60 4.32 -15.19 8.94
N ASP A 61 4.92 -15.03 10.12
CA ASP A 61 4.33 -15.53 11.37
C ASP A 61 3.28 -14.53 11.90
N PRO A 62 1.99 -14.92 12.01
CA PRO A 62 0.93 -14.01 12.46
C PRO A 62 1.15 -13.44 13.85
N PHE A 63 1.88 -14.13 14.74
CA PHE A 63 2.17 -13.61 16.08
C PHE A 63 3.23 -12.50 16.07
N VAL A 64 4.20 -12.60 15.16
CA VAL A 64 5.16 -11.51 14.93
C VAL A 64 4.43 -10.28 14.39
N LEU A 65 3.49 -10.48 13.48
CA LEU A 65 2.70 -9.40 12.89
C LEU A 65 1.77 -8.74 13.90
N GLN A 66 1.16 -9.51 14.79
CA GLN A 66 0.42 -8.97 15.92
C GLN A 66 1.31 -8.08 16.79
N SER A 67 2.55 -8.49 17.07
CA SER A 67 3.47 -7.66 17.87
C SER A 67 3.80 -6.31 17.19
N TYR A 68 3.80 -6.25 15.86
CA TYR A 68 3.97 -5.00 15.13
C TYR A 68 2.72 -4.13 15.23
N ALA A 69 1.54 -4.73 15.13
CA ALA A 69 0.26 -4.04 15.25
C ALA A 69 0.01 -3.46 16.66
N ASP A 70 0.63 -4.04 17.69
CA ASP A 70 0.54 -3.57 19.07
C ASP A 70 1.37 -2.28 19.33
N VAL A 71 2.39 -2.02 18.50
CA VAL A 71 3.34 -0.90 18.70
C VAL A 71 3.25 0.18 17.62
N LEU A 72 2.77 -0.16 16.42
CA LEU A 72 2.58 0.78 15.33
C LEU A 72 1.10 1.19 15.21
N PRO A 73 0.79 2.47 14.91
CA PRO A 73 -0.56 2.93 14.67
C PRO A 73 -1.01 2.55 13.24
N ILE A 74 -1.09 1.25 12.97
CA ILE A 74 -1.47 0.73 11.65
C ILE A 74 -2.98 0.74 11.48
N ASP A 75 -3.46 0.87 10.26
CA ASP A 75 -4.89 0.81 9.90
C ASP A 75 -5.26 -0.54 9.26
N GLY A 76 -4.30 -1.20 8.63
CA GLY A 76 -4.54 -2.42 7.88
C GLY A 76 -3.31 -3.25 7.59
N PHE A 77 -3.57 -4.38 6.91
CA PHE A 77 -2.56 -5.30 6.43
C PHE A 77 -2.75 -5.56 4.94
N GLU A 78 -1.65 -5.78 4.26
CA GLU A 78 -1.64 -6.41 2.95
C GLU A 78 -1.01 -7.78 3.05
N LEU A 79 -1.69 -8.81 2.56
CA LEU A 79 -1.23 -10.20 2.60
C LEU A 79 -1.71 -10.98 1.39
N ASP A 80 -1.02 -12.08 1.08
CA ASP A 80 -1.49 -12.97 0.04
C ASP A 80 -2.78 -13.71 0.45
N LYS A 81 -3.48 -14.23 -0.57
CA LYS A 81 -4.75 -14.93 -0.42
C LYS A 81 -4.67 -16.16 0.50
N GLU A 82 -3.56 -16.88 0.52
CA GLU A 82 -3.42 -18.08 1.35
C GLU A 82 -3.37 -17.70 2.83
N ASP A 83 -2.53 -16.73 3.17
CA ASP A 83 -2.40 -16.24 4.55
C ASP A 83 -3.69 -15.54 5.02
N PHE A 84 -4.39 -14.81 4.13
CA PHE A 84 -5.69 -14.24 4.47
C PHE A 84 -6.71 -15.32 4.84
N ASN A 85 -6.81 -16.38 4.05
CA ASN A 85 -7.75 -17.46 4.34
C ASN A 85 -7.43 -18.19 5.65
N LYS A 86 -6.13 -18.33 6.00
CA LYS A 86 -5.70 -18.91 7.28
C LYS A 86 -6.04 -18.01 8.45
N TRP A 87 -5.88 -16.70 8.30
CA TRP A 87 -5.85 -15.77 9.43
C TRP A 87 -7.07 -14.88 9.58
N LYS A 88 -8.00 -14.84 8.61
CA LYS A 88 -9.17 -13.93 8.62
C LYS A 88 -10.03 -13.97 9.89
N GLU A 89 -9.98 -15.05 10.67
CA GLU A 89 -10.70 -15.18 11.95
C GLU A 89 -9.88 -14.69 13.17
N LEU A 90 -8.60 -14.34 12.99
CA LEU A 90 -7.74 -13.87 14.06
C LEU A 90 -8.16 -12.47 14.54
N PRO A 91 -8.20 -12.22 15.86
CA PRO A 91 -8.70 -10.96 16.41
C PRO A 91 -7.97 -9.71 15.90
N PHE A 92 -6.67 -9.78 15.65
CA PHE A 92 -5.89 -8.61 15.24
C PHE A 92 -6.18 -8.15 13.80
N LEU A 93 -6.78 -9.03 12.97
CA LEU A 93 -7.29 -8.65 11.64
C LEU A 93 -8.72 -8.09 11.72
N GLN A 94 -9.44 -8.33 12.81
CA GLN A 94 -10.77 -7.78 12.99
C GLN A 94 -10.69 -6.26 13.15
N ASN A 95 -11.53 -5.53 12.42
CA ASN A 95 -11.59 -4.06 12.41
C ASN A 95 -10.38 -3.37 11.77
N ARG A 96 -9.59 -4.11 10.98
CA ARG A 96 -8.54 -3.56 10.14
C ARG A 96 -8.97 -3.58 8.69
N GLU A 97 -8.37 -2.69 7.89
CA GLU A 97 -8.45 -2.84 6.44
C GLU A 97 -7.56 -3.98 5.98
N ILE A 98 -8.05 -4.75 5.02
CA ILE A 98 -7.34 -5.91 4.51
C ILE A 98 -7.20 -5.76 3.01
N ILE A 99 -5.96 -5.72 2.54
CA ILE A 99 -5.62 -5.75 1.13
C ILE A 99 -5.13 -7.17 0.83
N VAL A 100 -5.81 -7.86 -0.08
CA VAL A 100 -5.44 -9.22 -0.48
C VAL A 100 -4.67 -9.16 -1.79
N SER A 101 -3.38 -9.51 -1.75
CA SER A 101 -2.53 -9.57 -2.94
C SER A 101 -2.85 -10.85 -3.74
N GLY A 102 -3.04 -10.70 -5.05
CA GLY A 102 -3.33 -11.82 -5.98
C GLY A 102 -4.70 -11.74 -6.64
N ASP A 103 -5.12 -12.83 -7.30
CA ASP A 103 -6.32 -12.85 -8.15
C ASP A 103 -7.61 -12.58 -7.37
N TYR A 104 -8.51 -11.85 -8.05
CA TYR A 104 -9.78 -11.31 -7.57
C TYR A 104 -10.47 -12.16 -6.49
N PHE A 105 -10.84 -11.49 -5.41
CA PHE A 105 -11.62 -12.05 -4.30
C PHE A 105 -12.94 -11.27 -4.22
N ASP A 106 -14.05 -11.99 -4.38
CA ASP A 106 -15.37 -11.40 -4.23
C ASP A 106 -15.69 -11.28 -2.73
N SER A 107 -15.56 -10.07 -2.19
CA SER A 107 -15.92 -9.76 -0.80
C SER A 107 -17.03 -8.72 -0.77
N VAL A 108 -18.03 -8.94 0.08
CA VAL A 108 -19.05 -7.94 0.40
C VAL A 108 -18.65 -7.03 1.57
N ASP A 109 -17.53 -7.33 2.23
CA ASP A 109 -16.99 -6.51 3.31
C ASP A 109 -16.22 -5.31 2.72
N SER A 110 -16.67 -4.10 3.04
CA SER A 110 -16.09 -2.85 2.55
C SER A 110 -14.68 -2.56 3.04
N ARG A 111 -14.16 -3.34 4.01
CA ARG A 111 -12.79 -3.25 4.52
C ARG A 111 -11.80 -4.09 3.71
N ILE A 112 -12.30 -4.94 2.80
CA ILE A 112 -11.48 -5.87 2.03
C ILE A 112 -11.29 -5.32 0.63
N PHE A 113 -10.03 -5.20 0.23
CA PHE A 113 -9.58 -4.76 -1.08
C PHE A 113 -8.76 -5.86 -1.75
N THR A 114 -8.68 -5.83 -3.07
CA THR A 114 -7.81 -6.71 -3.86
C THR A 114 -6.68 -5.89 -4.47
N HIS A 115 -5.49 -6.46 -4.60
CA HIS A 115 -4.32 -5.78 -5.14
C HIS A 115 -3.54 -6.69 -6.09
N ASN A 116 -3.53 -6.34 -7.38
CA ASN A 116 -2.76 -7.04 -8.41
C ASN A 116 -2.63 -6.17 -9.67
N GLU A 117 -2.03 -6.71 -10.74
CA GLU A 117 -1.82 -6.01 -12.00
C GLU A 117 -2.98 -6.14 -13.01
N ASN A 118 -4.04 -6.86 -12.68
CA ASN A 118 -5.16 -7.09 -13.58
C ASN A 118 -6.14 -5.90 -13.56
N GLN A 119 -6.51 -5.41 -14.73
CA GLN A 119 -7.48 -4.34 -14.85
C GLN A 119 -8.88 -4.82 -14.47
N ILE A 120 -9.31 -4.45 -13.26
CA ILE A 120 -10.63 -4.80 -12.73
C ILE A 120 -11.38 -3.49 -12.38
N PRO A 121 -12.51 -3.19 -13.04
CA PRO A 121 -13.29 -1.98 -12.78
C PRO A 121 -14.12 -2.14 -11.49
N SER A 122 -13.45 -2.13 -10.35
CA SER A 122 -14.07 -2.25 -9.03
C SER A 122 -13.52 -1.20 -8.05
N PRO A 123 -14.38 -0.56 -7.24
CA PRO A 123 -13.94 0.37 -6.20
C PRO A 123 -13.16 -0.31 -5.07
N ALA A 124 -13.25 -1.64 -4.96
CA ALA A 124 -12.50 -2.45 -4.01
C ALA A 124 -11.23 -3.09 -4.63
N HIS A 125 -10.89 -2.72 -5.87
CA HIS A 125 -9.69 -3.18 -6.53
C HIS A 125 -8.64 -2.06 -6.64
N ILE A 126 -7.44 -2.35 -6.15
CA ILE A 126 -6.26 -1.52 -6.26
C ILE A 126 -5.41 -2.09 -7.40
N GLN A 127 -5.37 -1.37 -8.51
CA GLN A 127 -4.56 -1.74 -9.66
C GLN A 127 -3.10 -1.37 -9.40
N LYS A 128 -2.21 -2.36 -9.35
CA LYS A 128 -0.76 -2.13 -9.32
C LYS A 128 -0.29 -1.65 -10.69
N LEU A 129 0.30 -0.47 -10.74
CA LEU A 129 0.85 0.10 -11.96
C LEU A 129 2.31 -0.32 -12.14
N LYS A 130 2.63 -0.83 -13.33
CA LYS A 130 4.04 -1.04 -13.73
C LYS A 130 4.75 0.27 -14.02
N GLN A 131 4.01 1.23 -14.56
CA GLN A 131 4.50 2.55 -14.95
C GLN A 131 3.39 3.59 -14.73
N PRO A 132 3.73 4.81 -14.30
CA PRO A 132 2.78 5.89 -14.08
C PRO A 132 2.39 6.56 -15.41
N ILE A 133 1.45 5.96 -16.16
CA ILE A 133 0.98 6.49 -17.46
C ILE A 133 -0.50 6.88 -17.35
N ALA A 134 -0.80 8.19 -17.36
CA ALA A 134 -2.14 8.71 -17.06
C ALA A 134 -3.23 8.22 -18.03
N SER A 135 -2.90 8.11 -19.33
CA SER A 135 -3.85 7.66 -20.36
C SER A 135 -4.41 6.27 -20.07
N GLN A 136 -3.61 5.38 -19.49
CA GLN A 136 -4.06 4.01 -19.16
C GLN A 136 -5.08 3.99 -18.02
N ILE A 137 -5.10 5.02 -17.17
CA ILE A 137 -5.99 5.11 -16.01
C ILE A 137 -7.38 5.56 -16.45
N TRP A 138 -7.46 6.58 -17.32
CA TRP A 138 -8.73 7.10 -17.82
C TRP A 138 -9.51 6.08 -18.63
N ASP A 139 -8.85 5.40 -19.57
CA ASP A 139 -9.49 4.40 -20.42
C ASP A 139 -10.02 3.21 -19.62
N ALA A 140 -9.44 2.97 -18.45
CA ALA A 140 -9.71 1.83 -17.60
C ALA A 140 -10.75 2.09 -16.49
N GLU A 141 -11.18 3.35 -16.31
CA GLU A 141 -12.09 3.79 -15.23
C GLU A 141 -11.65 3.28 -13.84
N LEU A 142 -10.35 3.27 -13.58
CA LEU A 142 -9.81 2.72 -12.34
C LEU A 142 -10.18 3.59 -11.14
N ALA A 143 -10.72 2.95 -10.10
CA ALA A 143 -11.10 3.63 -8.86
C ALA A 143 -9.92 3.79 -7.91
N CYS A 144 -9.00 2.81 -7.87
CA CYS A 144 -7.83 2.81 -7.02
C CYS A 144 -6.58 2.31 -7.78
N ILE A 145 -5.45 2.97 -7.56
CA ILE A 145 -4.16 2.59 -8.15
C ILE A 145 -3.09 2.47 -7.07
N SER A 146 -2.01 1.73 -7.36
CA SER A 146 -0.81 1.73 -6.54
C SER A 146 0.48 1.91 -7.34
N LEU A 147 1.49 2.47 -6.68
CA LEU A 147 2.84 2.71 -7.20
C LEU A 147 3.89 2.22 -6.20
N ASP A 148 4.94 1.57 -6.67
CA ASP A 148 6.06 1.13 -5.83
C ASP A 148 7.08 2.26 -5.64
N CYS A 149 7.49 2.52 -4.39
CA CYS A 149 8.54 3.51 -4.08
C CYS A 149 9.96 2.96 -4.25
N GLU A 150 10.13 1.79 -4.88
CA GLU A 150 11.40 1.05 -4.97
C GLU A 150 12.26 1.42 -6.20
N SER A 151 11.80 2.32 -7.07
CA SER A 151 12.40 2.51 -8.41
C SER A 151 13.80 3.15 -8.46
N ALA A 152 14.48 3.41 -7.34
CA ALA A 152 15.87 3.88 -7.36
C ALA A 152 16.75 3.14 -6.34
N ALA A 153 17.87 2.58 -6.82
CA ALA A 153 18.91 1.96 -5.99
C ALA A 153 19.56 2.94 -4.98
N ASP A 154 19.41 4.24 -5.24
CA ASP A 154 19.73 5.33 -4.33
C ASP A 154 18.47 6.17 -4.10
N PRO A 155 17.94 6.28 -2.87
CA PRO A 155 16.81 7.13 -2.53
C PRO A 155 16.96 8.60 -2.95
N THR A 156 18.19 9.11 -3.04
CA THR A 156 18.47 10.48 -3.52
C THR A 156 18.29 10.65 -5.02
N MET A 157 18.22 9.55 -5.76
CA MET A 157 17.98 9.50 -7.21
C MET A 157 16.51 9.29 -7.56
N LYS A 158 15.61 9.23 -6.58
CA LYS A 158 14.17 9.19 -6.86
C LYS A 158 13.75 10.48 -7.55
N ASN A 159 13.37 10.34 -8.82
CA ASN A 159 12.90 11.45 -9.61
C ASN A 159 11.38 11.59 -9.44
N TYR A 160 10.97 12.41 -8.48
CA TYR A 160 9.55 12.73 -8.28
C TYR A 160 8.94 13.54 -9.42
N ASP A 161 9.72 14.05 -10.38
CA ASP A 161 9.20 14.80 -11.53
C ASP A 161 8.29 13.92 -12.40
N GLU A 162 8.64 12.65 -12.59
CA GLU A 162 7.81 11.70 -13.35
C GLU A 162 6.47 11.47 -12.67
N TRP A 163 6.47 11.35 -11.34
CA TRP A 163 5.23 11.22 -10.56
C TRP A 163 4.43 12.53 -10.56
N ASN A 164 5.07 13.68 -10.45
CA ASN A 164 4.40 14.98 -10.53
C ASN A 164 3.71 15.15 -11.88
N SER A 165 4.42 14.92 -12.98
CA SER A 165 3.82 14.99 -14.33
C SER A 165 2.65 14.01 -14.46
N PHE A 166 2.80 12.78 -13.98
CA PHE A 166 1.71 11.80 -13.98
C PHE A 166 0.48 12.25 -13.18
N PHE A 167 0.66 12.78 -11.97
CA PHE A 167 -0.44 13.21 -11.11
C PHE A 167 -1.06 14.53 -11.57
N GLU A 168 -0.28 15.44 -12.15
CA GLU A 168 -0.79 16.65 -12.83
C GLU A 168 -1.64 16.25 -14.03
N GLU A 169 -1.18 15.31 -14.86
CA GLU A 169 -1.97 14.79 -15.97
C GLU A 169 -3.29 14.21 -15.48
N LEU A 170 -3.30 13.47 -14.36
CA LEU A 170 -4.51 12.92 -13.74
C LEU A 170 -5.39 13.96 -13.01
N GLU A 171 -5.02 15.23 -13.01
CA GLU A 171 -5.71 16.33 -12.28
C GLU A 171 -5.81 16.07 -10.76
N LEU A 172 -4.77 15.47 -10.18
CA LEU A 172 -4.66 15.18 -8.74
C LEU A 172 -3.69 16.10 -7.98
N LEU A 173 -3.05 17.02 -8.70
CA LEU A 173 -2.17 18.08 -8.19
C LEU A 173 -2.66 19.46 -8.64
#